data_AF-A0A945EVS9-F1
#
_entry.id   AF-A0A945EVS9-F1
#
_cell.length_a   1.000
_cell.length_b   1.000
_cell.length_c   1.000
_cell.angle_alpha   90.00
_cell.angle_beta   90.00
_cell.angle_gamma   90.00
#
_symmetry.space_group_name_H-M   'P 1'
#
loop_
_entity.id
_entity.type
_entity.pdbx_description
1 polymer ?
#
loop_
_entity_poly.entity_id
_entity_poly.type
_entity_poly.pdbx_seq_one_letter_code
_entity_poly.pdbx_strand_id
1 'polypeptide(L)'
;VELSLENLQPTISKHSDVLPKKHETSVNIENELEPILKTDIVKEKEVEINVAETKEEEHSLENLSNQLVKDFGEFDPTLELGNFKFPTFNLLKQYNESISVDPEELEANKDKIVETLKNYKIGIAEIKATVGPTITLYEIVPDAGIRISKIKNLEDDIALSLSALGIRIIAPIPGKGTIGIEVPNKKSTIVSMHSVISSKKFQESTMELPIALGKTISNETFVVDLAKMPHLLMAGATGQGKSVGLNAVLTSLLYKKHPAEVKFILVDPKKVELTLFNKIERHYLAKLPDVEEAIITDTTKVVHTLNSLCIEMDNRYDLLKSAMVRNIKEYNAKFKQRKLNPNDGHQFLPYIVLVIDEFADLIMTAGKEVETPIARLAQLARAIGIHLIVATQRPSVNVITGIIKANFPARIAFRVTSKIDSRTILDAGGADQLIGRGDLLYTAGNEINRIQCAFVDTPEVEKITDFIGSQKAYLEAYQLPEYIDDESGTSIDIDISDRDKLFKEAAEVIVTAQQGSASLLQRKLKLGYNRAGRLIDQLEAAGIVGGFEGSKARQVLVADFIALEQLLENEKNS
;
A
#
# COMPACT_ATOMS: atom_id res chain seq x y z
N VAL A 1 36.99 29.19 30.05
CA VAL A 1 36.93 30.45 30.82
C VAL A 1 36.07 31.39 30.02
N GLU A 2 34.92 31.77 30.54
CA GLU A 2 34.18 33.00 30.23
C GLU A 2 32.98 33.04 31.20
N LEU A 3 32.62 34.24 31.66
CA LEU A 3 31.59 34.47 32.68
C LEU A 3 30.76 35.69 32.29
N SER A 4 29.48 35.68 32.67
CA SER A 4 28.50 36.70 32.30
C SER A 4 28.79 38.07 32.97
N LEU A 5 28.39 39.13 32.27
CA LEU A 5 28.39 40.51 32.79
C LEU A 5 26.97 41.08 32.73
N GLU A 6 26.14 40.69 33.70
CA GLU A 6 24.93 41.43 34.04
C GLU A 6 25.27 42.52 35.08
N ASN A 7 24.85 43.75 34.79
CA ASN A 7 24.53 44.81 35.76
C ASN A 7 25.56 45.15 36.87
N LEU A 8 26.43 46.14 36.60
CA LEU A 8 26.98 47.00 37.65
C LEU A 8 26.85 48.49 37.28
N GLN A 9 26.12 49.22 38.12
CA GLN A 9 26.07 50.69 38.21
C GLN A 9 26.69 51.13 39.56
N PRO A 10 26.64 52.42 39.94
CA PRO A 10 27.26 53.58 39.32
C PRO A 10 28.34 54.15 40.28
N THR A 11 28.90 55.34 40.03
CA THR A 11 29.87 55.94 40.97
C THR A 11 29.72 57.46 41.14
N ILE A 12 28.90 57.86 42.13
CA ILE A 12 29.05 59.04 43.00
C ILE A 12 28.91 60.45 42.34
N SER A 13 28.25 61.46 42.93
CA SER A 13 27.16 61.51 43.91
C SER A 13 26.55 62.92 43.97
N LYS A 14 25.27 63.02 44.38
CA LYS A 14 24.56 64.20 44.94
C LYS A 14 25.11 65.62 44.66
N HIS A 15 24.36 66.40 43.89
CA HIS A 15 23.94 67.74 44.32
C HIS A 15 22.53 68.05 43.78
N SER A 16 21.83 68.95 44.45
CA SER A 16 20.48 69.43 44.12
C SER A 16 20.53 70.93 43.87
N ASP A 17 19.60 71.52 43.10
CA ASP A 17 18.51 72.33 43.68
C ASP A 17 17.66 73.16 42.68
N VAL A 18 16.34 73.14 42.96
CA VAL A 18 15.33 74.24 42.88
C VAL A 18 14.95 74.90 41.52
N LEU A 19 13.62 74.91 41.28
CA LEU A 19 12.87 75.68 40.26
C LEU A 19 12.23 76.96 40.85
N PRO A 20 12.05 78.03 40.06
CA PRO A 20 10.69 78.64 39.91
C PRO A 20 10.42 79.35 38.54
N LYS A 21 9.26 79.97 38.22
CA LYS A 21 7.81 79.59 38.26
C LYS A 21 6.95 80.81 37.80
N LYS A 22 5.98 80.65 36.86
CA LYS A 22 4.73 81.46 36.67
C LYS A 22 4.87 82.99 36.32
N HIS A 23 3.86 83.76 35.86
CA HIS A 23 2.48 83.53 35.32
C HIS A 23 1.95 84.77 34.52
N GLU A 24 0.82 84.61 33.79
CA GLU A 24 -0.39 85.50 33.63
C GLU A 24 -1.02 85.39 32.21
N THR A 25 -2.26 84.91 32.01
CA THR A 25 -3.64 85.49 32.16
C THR A 25 -4.05 86.34 30.94
N SER A 26 -5.03 85.96 30.10
CA SER A 26 -6.52 86.01 30.23
C SER A 26 -7.17 85.40 28.92
N VAL A 27 -8.45 85.40 28.47
CA VAL A 27 -9.91 85.49 28.86
C VAL A 27 -10.71 85.49 27.50
N ASN A 28 -11.98 85.09 27.24
CA ASN A 28 -13.21 84.70 27.99
C ASN A 28 -13.95 83.48 27.33
N ILE A 29 -15.26 83.29 27.57
CA ILE A 29 -16.19 82.26 27.02
C ILE A 29 -17.58 82.88 26.79
N GLU A 30 -18.40 82.43 25.80
CA GLU A 30 -19.89 82.34 25.89
C GLU A 30 -20.54 81.55 24.72
N ASN A 31 -21.85 81.20 24.82
CA ASN A 31 -22.57 80.20 23.99
C ASN A 31 -23.90 80.71 23.40
N GLU A 32 -24.41 80.08 22.33
CA GLU A 32 -25.83 79.69 22.02
C GLU A 32 -25.83 78.96 20.64
N LEU A 33 -26.31 77.71 20.45
CA LEU A 33 -27.71 77.17 20.41
C LEU A 33 -28.52 77.75 19.23
N GLU A 34 -29.17 77.02 18.30
CA GLU A 34 -29.66 75.62 18.14
C GLU A 34 -29.91 75.33 16.60
N PRO A 35 -30.51 74.22 16.09
CA PRO A 35 -30.59 72.81 16.51
C PRO A 35 -30.33 71.72 15.40
N ILE A 36 -29.74 70.57 15.80
CA ILE A 36 -29.96 69.16 15.37
C ILE A 36 -30.35 68.80 13.89
N LEU A 37 -29.52 67.98 13.18
CA LEU A 37 -29.87 66.58 12.77
C LEU A 37 -28.82 65.82 11.92
N LYS A 38 -28.83 64.49 12.11
CA LYS A 38 -28.16 63.41 11.34
C LYS A 38 -26.63 63.42 11.24
N THR A 39 -26.00 62.87 12.28
CA THR A 39 -24.72 62.18 12.18
C THR A 39 -24.88 60.82 11.49
N ASP A 40 -24.19 60.61 10.37
CA ASP A 40 -23.68 59.29 9.96
C ASP A 40 -22.21 59.51 9.61
N ILE A 41 -21.32 59.22 10.56
CA ILE A 41 -19.87 59.38 10.35
C ILE A 41 -19.42 58.24 9.43
N VAL A 42 -19.06 58.59 8.21
CA VAL A 42 -18.54 57.65 7.21
C VAL A 42 -17.33 56.94 7.81
N LYS A 43 -17.42 55.61 7.94
CA LYS A 43 -16.30 54.77 8.37
C LYS A 43 -15.09 55.04 7.48
N GLU A 44 -13.92 55.10 8.10
CA GLU A 44 -12.65 55.12 7.39
C GLU A 44 -12.59 53.96 6.40
N LYS A 45 -12.29 54.25 5.14
CA LYS A 45 -12.04 53.21 4.15
C LYS A 45 -10.65 52.66 4.40
N GLU A 46 -10.58 51.42 4.86
CA GLU A 46 -9.35 50.62 4.77
C GLU A 46 -8.88 50.62 3.30
N VAL A 47 -7.57 50.83 3.10
CA VAL A 47 -6.99 50.88 1.76
C VAL A 47 -6.78 49.45 1.26
N GLU A 48 -7.82 48.88 0.65
CA GLU A 48 -7.75 47.58 0.00
C GLU A 48 -6.67 47.58 -1.09
N ILE A 49 -5.70 46.68 -0.96
CA ILE A 49 -4.65 46.48 -1.96
C ILE A 49 -5.28 45.73 -3.14
N ASN A 50 -5.71 46.48 -4.16
CA ASN A 50 -6.04 45.92 -5.46
C ASN A 50 -4.76 45.39 -6.12
N VAL A 51 -4.48 44.10 -5.91
CA VAL A 51 -3.47 43.36 -6.68
C VAL A 51 -3.98 43.27 -8.11
N ALA A 52 -3.42 44.07 -9.00
CA ALA A 52 -3.67 43.93 -10.43
C ALA A 52 -3.15 42.56 -10.88
N GLU A 53 -3.97 41.79 -11.60
CA GLU A 53 -3.53 40.56 -12.24
C GLU A 53 -2.46 40.87 -13.28
N THR A 54 -1.19 40.67 -12.91
CA THR A 54 -0.09 40.59 -13.87
C THR A 54 -0.35 39.36 -14.74
N LYS A 55 -0.84 39.59 -15.97
CA LYS A 55 -0.83 38.56 -17.01
C LYS A 55 0.60 38.07 -17.16
N GLU A 56 0.81 36.78 -16.94
CA GLU A 56 2.05 36.12 -17.29
C GLU A 56 2.29 36.30 -18.80
N GLU A 57 3.53 36.57 -19.22
CA GLU A 57 3.84 36.64 -20.64
C GLU A 57 3.73 35.24 -21.25
N GLU A 58 2.74 35.02 -22.11
CA GLU A 58 2.61 33.78 -22.89
C GLU A 58 3.78 33.66 -23.88
N HIS A 59 4.91 33.13 -23.42
CA HIS A 59 6.06 32.84 -24.28
C HIS A 59 5.67 31.86 -25.38
N SER A 60 5.89 32.25 -26.63
CA SER A 60 5.36 31.59 -27.83
C SER A 60 6.07 30.28 -28.16
N LEU A 61 5.73 29.22 -27.44
CA LEU A 61 5.74 27.85 -27.95
C LEU A 61 4.32 27.29 -27.85
N GLU A 62 3.65 27.16 -28.99
CA GLU A 62 2.37 26.44 -29.08
C GLU A 62 2.60 24.97 -28.76
N ASN A 63 2.54 24.64 -27.47
CA ASN A 63 2.67 23.28 -26.99
C ASN A 63 1.45 22.49 -27.48
N LEU A 64 1.67 21.56 -28.41
CA LEU A 64 0.64 20.66 -28.92
C LEU A 64 -0.14 19.96 -27.78
N SER A 65 0.53 19.60 -26.68
CA SER A 65 -0.12 19.09 -25.47
C SER A 65 -1.12 20.07 -24.85
N ASN A 66 -0.82 21.37 -24.81
CA ASN A 66 -1.72 22.39 -24.25
C ASN A 66 -2.91 22.66 -25.19
N GLN A 67 -2.71 22.59 -26.51
CA GLN A 67 -3.80 22.62 -27.50
C GLN A 67 -4.69 21.38 -27.34
N LEU A 68 -4.12 20.17 -27.37
CA LEU A 68 -4.85 18.91 -27.18
C LEU A 68 -5.58 18.80 -25.83
N VAL A 69 -5.08 19.43 -24.76
CA VAL A 69 -5.79 19.50 -23.47
C VAL A 69 -6.89 20.57 -23.46
N LYS A 70 -6.77 21.67 -24.22
CA LYS A 70 -7.88 22.62 -24.46
C LYS A 70 -8.99 21.97 -25.31
N ASP A 71 -8.62 21.23 -26.36
CA ASP A 71 -9.54 20.69 -27.36
C ASP A 71 -10.21 19.37 -26.92
N PHE A 72 -9.48 18.50 -26.22
CA PHE A 72 -9.92 17.14 -25.85
C PHE A 72 -9.80 16.83 -24.35
N GLY A 73 -9.53 17.82 -23.49
CA GLY A 73 -9.33 17.64 -22.06
C GLY A 73 -8.07 16.84 -21.69
N GLU A 74 -7.84 16.62 -20.39
CA GLU A 74 -6.85 15.64 -19.94
C GLU A 74 -7.23 14.21 -20.40
N PHE A 75 -6.24 13.33 -20.55
CA PHE A 75 -6.49 11.91 -20.74
C PHE A 75 -7.07 11.31 -19.45
N ASP A 76 -8.30 10.80 -19.55
CA ASP A 76 -8.97 10.07 -18.48
C ASP A 76 -8.79 8.55 -18.66
N PRO A 77 -8.07 7.85 -17.75
CA PRO A 77 -7.88 6.41 -17.82
C PRO A 77 -9.16 5.61 -17.55
N THR A 78 -10.23 6.23 -17.05
CA THR A 78 -11.47 5.50 -16.73
C THR A 78 -12.35 5.22 -17.95
N LEU A 79 -12.17 5.95 -19.05
CA LEU A 79 -13.10 6.01 -20.20
C LEU A 79 -13.54 4.65 -20.77
N GLU A 80 -12.63 3.67 -20.87
CA GLU A 80 -12.97 2.32 -21.37
C GLU A 80 -14.09 1.66 -20.56
N LEU A 81 -14.13 1.93 -19.26
CA LEU A 81 -15.17 1.52 -18.31
C LEU A 81 -15.85 2.74 -17.66
N GLY A 82 -16.03 3.87 -18.37
CA GLY A 82 -16.56 5.12 -17.78
C GLY A 82 -17.98 5.05 -17.19
N ASN A 83 -18.68 3.93 -17.36
CA ASN A 83 -19.96 3.61 -16.72
C ASN A 83 -19.83 2.70 -15.47
N PHE A 84 -18.60 2.40 -15.03
CA PHE A 84 -18.31 1.58 -13.85
C PHE A 84 -18.82 2.26 -12.58
N LYS A 85 -19.46 1.48 -11.72
CA LYS A 85 -20.00 1.92 -10.44
C LYS A 85 -19.25 1.23 -9.31
N PHE A 86 -18.70 2.05 -8.42
CA PHE A 86 -18.12 1.57 -7.18
C PHE A 86 -19.16 0.79 -6.34
N PRO A 87 -18.73 -0.25 -5.61
CA PRO A 87 -19.58 -0.96 -4.64
C PRO A 87 -20.30 0.01 -3.70
N THR A 88 -21.58 -0.24 -3.46
CA THR A 88 -22.43 0.60 -2.59
C THR A 88 -22.48 0.02 -1.17
N PHE A 89 -22.50 0.88 -0.14
CA PHE A 89 -22.36 0.46 1.26
C PHE A 89 -23.42 -0.55 1.75
N ASN A 90 -24.59 -0.64 1.09
CA ASN A 90 -25.63 -1.62 1.38
C ASN A 90 -25.26 -3.08 1.02
N LEU A 91 -24.14 -3.31 0.32
CA LEU A 91 -23.57 -4.64 0.13
C LEU A 91 -22.89 -5.14 1.42
N LEU A 92 -22.41 -4.21 2.26
CA LEU A 92 -21.84 -4.47 3.58
C LEU A 92 -22.92 -4.49 4.66
N LYS A 93 -22.69 -5.29 5.69
CA LYS A 93 -23.57 -5.49 6.83
C LYS A 93 -23.28 -4.45 7.91
N GLN A 94 -24.33 -3.74 8.32
CA GLN A 94 -24.27 -2.89 9.51
C GLN A 94 -24.39 -3.75 10.77
N TYR A 95 -23.48 -3.52 11.72
CA TYR A 95 -23.51 -4.11 13.06
C TYR A 95 -23.89 -3.01 14.07
N ASN A 96 -24.43 -3.39 15.23
CA ASN A 96 -24.61 -2.41 16.30
C ASN A 96 -23.25 -2.10 16.94
N GLU A 97 -22.69 -0.93 16.59
CA GLU A 97 -21.38 -0.49 17.07
C GLU A 97 -21.43 0.39 18.32
N SER A 98 -22.55 0.42 19.05
CA SER A 98 -22.61 1.06 20.36
C SER A 98 -21.59 0.42 21.31
N ILE A 99 -20.59 1.16 21.75
CA ILE A 99 -19.68 0.72 22.81
C ILE A 99 -20.47 0.75 24.12
N SER A 100 -20.81 -0.43 24.65
CA SER A 100 -21.50 -0.56 25.93
C SER A 100 -20.52 -0.28 27.07
N VAL A 101 -20.45 0.97 27.51
CA VAL A 101 -19.73 1.35 28.73
C VAL A 101 -20.50 0.81 29.94
N ASP A 102 -19.87 -0.06 30.71
CA ASP A 102 -20.39 -0.63 31.94
C ASP A 102 -19.58 -0.03 33.11
N PRO A 103 -20.13 0.94 33.88
CA PRO A 103 -19.38 1.62 34.94
C PRO A 103 -18.96 0.69 36.07
N GLU A 104 -19.74 -0.37 36.34
CA GLU A 104 -19.44 -1.36 37.38
C GLU A 104 -18.25 -2.23 36.95
N GLU A 105 -18.15 -2.60 35.66
CA GLU A 105 -16.97 -3.25 35.10
C GLU A 105 -15.72 -2.36 35.17
N LEU A 106 -15.85 -1.07 34.84
CA LEU A 106 -14.73 -0.14 34.88
C LEU A 106 -14.18 0.05 36.30
N GLU A 107 -15.06 0.28 37.28
CA GLU A 107 -14.66 0.54 38.66
C GLU A 107 -14.08 -0.73 39.31
N ALA A 108 -14.72 -1.89 39.12
CA ALA A 108 -14.20 -3.16 39.64
C ALA A 108 -12.84 -3.55 39.04
N ASN A 109 -12.60 -3.26 37.75
CA ASN A 109 -11.30 -3.49 37.12
C ASN A 109 -10.25 -2.48 37.62
N LYS A 110 -10.61 -1.20 37.78
CA LYS A 110 -9.75 -0.15 38.34
C LYS A 110 -9.30 -0.51 39.76
N ASP A 111 -10.21 -0.90 40.64
CA ASP A 111 -9.91 -1.27 42.02
C ASP A 111 -9.01 -2.51 42.10
N LYS A 112 -9.27 -3.55 41.29
CA LYS A 112 -8.39 -4.72 41.17
C LYS A 112 -6.97 -4.36 40.72
N ILE A 113 -6.80 -3.46 39.74
CA ILE A 113 -5.48 -2.99 39.28
C ILE A 113 -4.75 -2.28 40.42
N VAL A 114 -5.44 -1.36 41.11
CA VAL A 114 -4.87 -0.60 42.24
C VAL A 114 -4.48 -1.53 43.39
N GLU A 115 -5.34 -2.47 43.78
CA GLU A 115 -5.06 -3.44 44.85
C GLU A 115 -3.87 -4.36 44.49
N THR A 116 -3.83 -4.89 43.27
CA THR A 116 -2.75 -5.79 42.83
C THR A 116 -1.40 -5.09 42.87
N LEU A 117 -1.33 -3.86 42.34
CA LEU A 117 -0.10 -3.05 42.36
C LEU A 117 0.29 -2.66 43.79
N LYS A 118 -0.67 -2.29 44.64
CA LYS A 118 -0.47 -1.99 46.07
C LYS A 118 0.11 -3.19 46.83
N ASN A 119 -0.40 -4.39 46.60
CA ASN A 119 0.10 -5.63 47.22
C ASN A 119 1.57 -5.89 46.87
N TYR A 120 1.96 -5.61 45.62
CA TYR A 120 3.36 -5.65 45.18
C TYR A 120 4.20 -4.43 45.62
N LYS A 121 3.68 -3.54 46.48
CA LYS A 121 4.32 -2.29 46.92
C LYS A 121 4.66 -1.38 45.74
N ILE A 122 3.64 -1.05 44.95
CA ILE A 122 3.66 -0.10 43.84
C ILE A 122 2.49 0.86 44.08
N GLY A 123 2.81 2.11 44.43
CA GLY A 123 1.82 3.17 44.57
C GLY A 123 1.53 3.88 43.24
N ILE A 124 0.36 4.50 43.18
CA ILE A 124 -0.22 5.10 41.98
C ILE A 124 -0.86 6.43 42.39
N ALA A 125 -0.51 7.51 41.71
CA ALA A 125 -1.04 8.85 41.97
C ALA A 125 -2.38 9.10 41.24
N GLU A 126 -2.53 8.57 40.02
CA GLU A 126 -3.73 8.73 39.19
C GLU A 126 -3.96 7.48 38.31
N ILE A 127 -5.23 7.15 38.05
CA ILE A 127 -5.66 6.13 37.08
C ILE A 127 -6.86 6.65 36.27
N LYS A 128 -6.80 6.51 34.95
CA LYS A 128 -7.83 6.96 34.00
C LYS A 128 -8.17 5.87 32.97
N ALA A 129 -9.44 5.52 32.84
CA ALA A 129 -9.92 4.58 31.84
C ALA A 129 -10.31 5.27 30.52
N THR A 130 -10.01 4.62 29.38
CA THR A 130 -10.50 4.98 28.04
C THR A 130 -11.05 3.73 27.37
N VAL A 131 -12.36 3.70 27.10
CA VAL A 131 -13.06 2.50 26.59
C VAL A 131 -13.01 2.46 25.06
N GLY A 132 -12.42 1.40 24.50
CA GLY A 132 -12.43 1.09 23.08
C GLY A 132 -13.42 -0.03 22.71
N PRO A 133 -13.48 -0.44 21.43
CA PRO A 133 -14.42 -1.46 20.97
C PRO A 133 -14.23 -2.84 21.62
N THR A 134 -12.98 -3.27 21.83
CA THR A 134 -12.64 -4.62 22.33
C THR A 134 -11.76 -4.64 23.58
N ILE A 135 -11.10 -3.52 23.89
CA ILE A 135 -10.32 -3.31 25.11
C ILE A 135 -10.61 -1.96 25.75
N THR A 136 -10.33 -1.84 27.04
CA THR A 136 -10.22 -0.59 27.77
C THR A 136 -8.77 -0.34 28.14
N LEU A 137 -8.27 0.86 27.85
CA LEU A 137 -6.95 1.32 28.27
C LEU A 137 -7.06 2.00 29.63
N TYR A 138 -6.38 1.48 30.64
CA TYR A 138 -6.18 2.14 31.93
C TYR A 138 -4.80 2.83 31.91
N GLU A 139 -4.78 4.15 31.80
CA GLU A 139 -3.57 4.95 31.93
C GLU A 139 -3.32 5.23 33.42
N ILE A 140 -2.13 4.86 33.92
CA ILE A 140 -1.72 5.05 35.32
C ILE A 140 -0.49 5.94 35.43
N VAL A 141 -0.45 6.74 36.50
CA VAL A 141 0.71 7.53 36.93
C VAL A 141 1.31 6.85 38.17
N PRO A 142 2.47 6.16 38.06
CA PRO A 142 3.13 5.55 39.21
C PRO A 142 3.82 6.60 40.10
N ASP A 143 3.94 6.32 41.40
CA ASP A 143 4.67 7.19 42.33
C ASP A 143 6.16 7.33 41.99
N ALA A 144 6.74 8.46 42.39
CA ALA A 144 8.14 8.79 42.15
C ALA A 144 9.11 7.71 42.69
N GLY A 145 10.09 7.33 41.88
CA GLY A 145 11.11 6.31 42.21
C GLY A 145 10.72 4.87 41.89
N ILE A 146 9.47 4.61 41.48
CA ILE A 146 9.04 3.27 41.04
C ILE A 146 9.70 2.92 39.70
N ARG A 147 10.36 1.75 39.65
CA ARG A 147 10.98 1.24 38.41
C ARG A 147 9.92 0.69 37.47
N ILE A 148 9.85 1.22 36.25
CA ILE A 148 8.91 0.80 35.20
C ILE A 148 8.95 -0.72 34.94
N SER A 149 10.14 -1.33 34.96
CA SER A 149 10.31 -2.78 34.80
C SER A 149 9.62 -3.62 35.88
N LYS A 150 9.42 -3.08 37.09
CA LYS A 150 8.69 -3.76 38.17
C LYS A 150 7.20 -3.91 37.81
N ILE A 151 6.60 -2.90 37.19
CA ILE A 151 5.19 -2.94 36.74
C ILE A 151 5.06 -3.87 35.53
N LYS A 152 5.99 -3.77 34.57
CA LYS A 152 5.97 -4.60 33.35
C LYS A 152 6.14 -6.10 33.61
N ASN A 153 6.77 -6.47 34.73
CA ASN A 153 6.91 -7.87 35.14
C ASN A 153 5.66 -8.45 35.83
N LEU A 154 4.63 -7.65 36.12
CA LEU A 154 3.36 -8.08 36.73
C LEU A 154 2.25 -8.29 35.68
N GLU A 155 2.62 -8.45 34.40
CA GLU A 155 1.68 -8.64 33.28
C GLU A 155 0.77 -9.85 33.53
N ASP A 156 1.33 -10.98 34.00
CA ASP A 156 0.58 -12.21 34.28
C ASP A 156 -0.20 -12.14 35.62
N ASP A 157 0.38 -11.53 36.67
CA ASP A 157 -0.29 -11.30 37.97
C ASP A 157 -1.56 -10.46 37.85
N ILE A 158 -1.47 -9.35 37.10
CA ILE A 158 -2.60 -8.43 36.91
C ILE A 158 -3.65 -9.07 35.99
N ALA A 159 -3.24 -9.86 34.99
CA ALA A 159 -4.18 -10.65 34.17
C ALA A 159 -4.96 -11.67 35.01
N LEU A 160 -4.27 -12.40 35.90
CA LEU A 160 -4.89 -13.35 36.83
C LEU A 160 -5.88 -12.66 37.79
N SER A 161 -5.48 -11.54 38.39
CA SER A 161 -6.33 -10.73 39.28
C SER A 161 -7.59 -10.21 38.58
N LEU A 162 -7.44 -9.69 37.35
CA LEU A 162 -8.57 -9.27 36.50
C LEU A 162 -9.42 -10.45 36.00
N SER A 163 -8.89 -11.68 36.03
CA SER A 163 -9.47 -12.88 35.42
C SER A 163 -9.59 -12.76 33.88
N ALA A 164 -8.63 -12.06 33.28
CA ALA A 164 -8.55 -11.82 31.84
C ALA A 164 -7.79 -12.95 31.12
N LEU A 165 -8.10 -13.16 29.83
CA LEU A 165 -7.37 -14.09 28.95
C LEU A 165 -5.92 -13.65 28.65
N GLY A 166 -5.57 -12.42 29.02
CA GLY A 166 -4.30 -11.75 28.79
C GLY A 166 -4.48 -10.24 28.89
N ILE A 167 -3.41 -9.51 29.20
CA ILE A 167 -3.36 -8.04 29.18
C ILE A 167 -2.06 -7.60 28.48
N ARG A 168 -1.96 -6.33 28.10
CA ARG A 168 -0.74 -5.76 27.53
C ARG A 168 -0.33 -4.48 28.25
N ILE A 169 0.90 -4.44 28.76
CA ILE A 169 1.43 -3.28 29.49
C ILE A 169 2.33 -2.42 28.57
N ILE A 170 1.84 -1.24 28.20
CA ILE A 170 2.57 -0.19 27.46
C ILE A 170 3.31 0.70 28.47
N ALA A 171 4.64 0.64 28.51
CA ALA A 171 5.39 1.32 29.55
C ALA A 171 6.76 1.83 29.08
N PRO A 172 6.99 3.17 29.05
CA PRO A 172 5.99 4.24 29.14
C PRO A 172 5.11 4.33 27.89
N ILE A 173 3.98 5.05 27.96
CA ILE A 173 3.24 5.49 26.76
C ILE A 173 4.03 6.63 26.09
N PRO A 174 4.34 6.55 24.78
CA PRO A 174 5.01 7.62 24.04
C PRO A 174 4.30 8.97 24.21
N GLY A 175 5.08 10.03 24.42
CA GLY A 175 4.58 11.41 24.58
C GLY A 175 3.84 11.71 25.89
N LYS A 176 3.37 10.71 26.65
CA LYS A 176 2.59 10.92 27.89
C LYS A 176 3.38 10.71 29.20
N GLY A 177 4.38 9.84 29.20
CA GLY A 177 5.13 9.48 30.43
C GLY A 177 4.36 8.60 31.43
N THR A 178 3.08 8.32 31.17
CA THR A 178 2.23 7.38 31.92
C THR A 178 2.53 5.92 31.53
N ILE A 179 1.90 4.97 32.22
CA ILE A 179 1.89 3.54 31.85
C ILE A 179 0.46 3.16 31.44
N GLY A 180 0.30 2.42 30.35
CA GLY A 180 -0.98 1.93 29.87
C GLY A 180 -1.15 0.44 30.16
N ILE A 181 -2.28 0.05 30.74
CA ILE A 181 -2.70 -1.34 30.90
C ILE A 181 -3.92 -1.57 30.01
N GLU A 182 -3.76 -2.33 28.93
CA GLU A 182 -4.84 -2.70 28.01
C GLU A 182 -5.55 -3.98 28.51
N VAL A 183 -6.82 -3.84 28.89
CA VAL A 183 -7.63 -4.93 29.47
C VAL A 183 -8.78 -5.30 28.51
N PRO A 184 -9.05 -6.60 28.24
CA PRO A 184 -10.20 -7.04 27.46
C PRO A 184 -11.55 -6.63 28.07
N ASN A 185 -12.46 -6.07 27.26
CA ASN A 185 -13.84 -5.82 27.68
C ASN A 185 -14.61 -7.15 27.77
N LYS A 186 -15.45 -7.37 28.80
CA LYS A 186 -16.32 -8.58 28.86
C LYS A 186 -17.28 -8.67 27.68
N LYS A 187 -17.76 -7.52 27.19
CA LYS A 187 -18.57 -7.37 25.97
C LYS A 187 -17.74 -6.62 24.93
N SER A 188 -17.29 -7.34 23.90
CA SER A 188 -16.56 -6.75 22.76
C SER A 188 -17.51 -6.38 21.63
N THR A 189 -17.37 -5.16 21.11
CA THR A 189 -18.14 -4.64 19.97
C THR A 189 -17.42 -4.99 18.66
N ILE A 190 -18.16 -5.53 17.70
CA ILE A 190 -17.63 -5.81 16.34
C ILE A 190 -17.41 -4.48 15.61
N VAL A 191 -16.21 -4.27 15.08
CA VAL A 191 -15.90 -3.20 14.14
C VAL A 191 -16.24 -3.71 12.73
N SER A 192 -17.29 -3.19 12.11
CA SER A 192 -17.72 -3.60 10.77
C SER A 192 -16.90 -2.93 9.66
N MET A 193 -16.74 -3.61 8.53
CA MET A 193 -16.18 -2.98 7.33
C MET A 193 -17.05 -1.82 6.83
N HIS A 194 -18.37 -1.89 7.04
CA HIS A 194 -19.30 -0.80 6.74
C HIS A 194 -18.88 0.50 7.43
N SER A 195 -18.74 0.53 8.77
CA SER A 195 -18.44 1.78 9.51
C SER A 195 -17.06 2.35 9.18
N VAL A 196 -16.11 1.47 8.91
CA VAL A 196 -14.72 1.82 8.58
C VAL A 196 -14.64 2.44 7.18
N ILE A 197 -15.31 1.86 6.18
CA ILE A 197 -15.40 2.42 4.83
C ILE A 197 -16.29 3.67 4.77
N SER A 198 -17.45 3.67 5.44
CA SER A 198 -18.34 4.85 5.44
C SER A 198 -17.80 6.02 6.28
N SER A 199 -16.65 5.86 6.94
CA SER A 199 -16.04 6.92 7.75
C SER A 199 -15.54 8.09 6.89
N LYS A 200 -15.73 9.31 7.40
CA LYS A 200 -15.24 10.55 6.77
C LYS A 200 -13.75 10.47 6.39
N LYS A 201 -12.94 9.92 7.30
CA LYS A 201 -11.48 9.73 7.17
C LYS A 201 -11.08 8.82 6.01
N PHE A 202 -11.95 7.90 5.57
CA PHE A 202 -11.72 7.08 4.39
C PHE A 202 -12.33 7.71 3.12
N GLN A 203 -13.56 8.19 3.21
CA GLN A 203 -14.28 8.79 2.07
C GLN A 203 -13.56 10.04 1.52
N GLU A 204 -13.08 10.92 2.39
CA GLU A 204 -12.35 12.14 2.00
C GLU A 204 -10.83 11.89 1.83
N SER A 205 -10.36 10.66 2.01
CA SER A 205 -8.93 10.34 1.86
C SER A 205 -8.42 10.59 0.44
N THR A 206 -7.36 11.40 0.33
CA THR A 206 -6.61 11.70 -0.91
C THR A 206 -5.36 10.83 -1.06
N MET A 207 -5.34 9.65 -0.41
CA MET A 207 -4.26 8.67 -0.50
C MET A 207 -4.26 7.96 -1.85
N GLU A 208 -3.10 7.46 -2.28
CA GLU A 208 -2.99 6.75 -3.56
C GLU A 208 -3.62 5.35 -3.49
N LEU A 209 -3.29 4.60 -2.43
CA LEU A 209 -3.80 3.26 -2.16
C LEU A 209 -4.30 3.15 -0.69
N PRO A 210 -5.43 3.80 -0.35
CA PRO A 210 -5.97 3.80 1.01
C PRO A 210 -6.47 2.42 1.43
N ILE A 211 -5.95 1.94 2.56
CA ILE A 211 -6.38 0.75 3.28
C ILE A 211 -7.03 1.20 4.59
N ALA A 212 -8.27 0.81 4.82
CA ALA A 212 -9.00 1.09 6.04
C ALA A 212 -8.94 -0.13 6.97
N LEU A 213 -7.88 -0.22 7.77
CA LEU A 213 -7.56 -1.44 8.54
C LEU A 213 -8.60 -1.76 9.62
N GLY A 214 -9.24 -0.76 10.22
CA GLY A 214 -10.10 -0.97 11.38
C GLY A 214 -10.25 0.28 12.23
N LYS A 215 -10.37 0.10 13.55
CA LYS A 215 -10.40 1.20 14.52
C LYS A 215 -9.35 1.05 15.62
N THR A 216 -8.85 2.18 16.11
CA THR A 216 -7.93 2.24 17.25
C THR A 216 -8.62 1.93 18.57
N ILE A 217 -7.83 1.81 19.63
CA ILE A 217 -8.30 1.71 21.03
C ILE A 217 -9.18 2.89 21.46
N SER A 218 -9.10 4.04 20.77
CA SER A 218 -9.94 5.23 21.00
C SER A 218 -11.17 5.28 20.08
N ASN A 219 -11.53 4.18 19.42
CA ASN A 219 -12.64 4.06 18.45
C ASN A 219 -12.48 4.96 17.20
N GLU A 220 -11.30 5.50 16.93
CA GLU A 220 -11.04 6.24 15.68
C GLU A 220 -10.75 5.28 14.53
N THR A 221 -11.30 5.53 13.35
CA THR A 221 -10.94 4.77 12.14
C THR A 221 -9.45 4.94 11.82
N PHE A 222 -8.77 3.83 11.53
CA PHE A 222 -7.36 3.81 11.15
C PHE A 222 -7.24 3.53 9.65
N VAL A 223 -6.73 4.53 8.91
CA VAL A 223 -6.57 4.50 7.45
C VAL A 223 -5.12 4.81 7.11
N VAL A 224 -4.52 3.99 6.25
CA VAL A 224 -3.10 4.06 5.84
C VAL A 224 -2.95 3.91 4.34
N ASP A 225 -1.84 4.39 3.77
CA ASP A 225 -1.63 4.48 2.32
C ASP A 225 -0.56 3.50 1.86
N LEU A 226 -0.94 2.42 1.16
CA LEU A 226 0.00 1.38 0.71
C LEU A 226 1.12 1.95 -0.17
N ALA A 227 0.88 3.03 -0.93
CA ALA A 227 1.94 3.67 -1.71
C ALA A 227 3.01 4.37 -0.84
N LYS A 228 2.66 4.73 0.40
CA LYS A 228 3.59 5.31 1.39
C LYS A 228 4.27 4.24 2.24
N MET A 229 3.60 3.11 2.48
CA MET A 229 4.12 1.92 3.13
C MET A 229 4.28 0.76 2.11
N PRO A 230 5.28 0.84 1.21
CA PRO A 230 5.22 0.24 -0.12
C PRO A 230 5.01 -1.28 -0.16
N HIS A 231 5.44 -1.98 0.89
CA HIS A 231 5.32 -3.42 1.05
C HIS A 231 4.87 -3.74 2.49
N LEU A 232 3.89 -4.64 2.62
CA LEU A 232 3.18 -4.96 3.86
C LEU A 232 3.33 -6.45 4.19
N LEU A 233 3.93 -6.75 5.34
CA LEU A 233 4.00 -8.12 5.89
C LEU A 233 2.84 -8.35 6.86
N MET A 234 2.07 -9.42 6.70
CA MET A 234 0.94 -9.75 7.55
C MET A 234 1.10 -11.15 8.15
N ALA A 235 0.96 -11.29 9.47
CA ALA A 235 1.11 -12.60 10.11
C ALA A 235 0.24 -12.77 11.35
N GLY A 236 -0.05 -14.01 11.70
CA GLY A 236 -0.84 -14.39 12.87
C GLY A 236 -1.25 -15.86 12.83
N ALA A 237 -1.62 -16.45 13.96
CA ALA A 237 -2.04 -17.85 13.96
C ALA A 237 -3.38 -18.06 13.24
N THR A 238 -3.64 -19.30 12.80
CA THR A 238 -4.89 -19.72 12.13
C THR A 238 -6.12 -19.28 12.93
N GLY A 239 -7.12 -18.72 12.25
CA GLY A 239 -8.37 -18.24 12.87
C GLY A 239 -8.27 -16.92 13.65
N GLN A 240 -7.08 -16.32 13.81
CA GLN A 240 -6.92 -15.13 14.65
C GLN A 240 -7.28 -13.79 13.98
N GLY A 241 -7.45 -13.77 12.65
CA GLY A 241 -7.90 -12.60 11.89
C GLY A 241 -7.19 -12.35 10.55
N LYS A 242 -6.09 -13.06 10.26
CA LYS A 242 -5.25 -12.85 9.06
C LYS A 242 -6.05 -12.67 7.76
N SER A 243 -6.86 -13.66 7.40
CA SER A 243 -7.62 -13.68 6.14
C SER A 243 -8.72 -12.60 6.08
N VAL A 244 -9.34 -12.29 7.22
CA VAL A 244 -10.29 -11.16 7.34
C VAL A 244 -9.56 -9.83 7.12
N GLY A 245 -8.33 -9.68 7.62
CA GLY A 245 -7.48 -8.53 7.35
C GLY A 245 -7.07 -8.42 5.88
N LEU A 246 -6.74 -9.54 5.24
CA LEU A 246 -6.44 -9.60 3.80
C LEU A 246 -7.65 -9.13 2.96
N ASN A 247 -8.84 -9.63 3.30
CA ASN A 247 -10.09 -9.22 2.67
C ASN A 247 -10.43 -7.75 2.97
N ALA A 248 -10.24 -7.25 4.19
CA ALA A 248 -10.43 -5.84 4.52
C ALA A 248 -9.51 -4.91 3.70
N VAL A 249 -8.27 -5.35 3.40
CA VAL A 249 -7.36 -4.62 2.49
C VAL A 249 -7.92 -4.59 1.06
N LEU A 250 -8.28 -5.75 0.49
CA LEU A 250 -8.82 -5.84 -0.86
C LEU A 250 -10.14 -5.06 -1.00
N THR A 251 -11.07 -5.23 -0.06
CA THR A 251 -12.33 -4.49 0.00
C THR A 251 -12.12 -2.99 0.13
N SER A 252 -11.12 -2.52 0.90
CA SER A 252 -10.78 -1.07 0.95
C SER A 252 -10.47 -0.53 -0.45
N LEU A 253 -9.60 -1.21 -1.20
CA LEU A 253 -9.19 -0.74 -2.51
C LEU A 253 -10.33 -0.82 -3.54
N LEU A 254 -11.13 -1.90 -3.53
CA LEU A 254 -12.30 -2.06 -4.42
C LEU A 254 -13.40 -1.00 -4.19
N TYR A 255 -13.51 -0.42 -2.99
CA TYR A 255 -14.44 0.68 -2.68
C TYR A 255 -13.90 2.07 -3.04
N LYS A 256 -12.66 2.21 -3.53
CA LYS A 256 -11.98 3.53 -3.60
C LYS A 256 -11.04 3.73 -4.80
N LYS A 257 -10.71 2.70 -5.58
CA LYS A 257 -9.84 2.75 -6.76
C LYS A 257 -10.55 2.15 -7.98
N HIS A 258 -10.51 2.83 -9.12
CA HIS A 258 -11.13 2.36 -10.37
C HIS A 258 -10.37 1.13 -10.94
N PRO A 259 -11.02 0.23 -11.71
CA PRO A 259 -10.33 -0.88 -12.41
C PRO A 259 -9.19 -0.48 -13.37
N ALA A 260 -9.07 0.82 -13.69
CA ALA A 260 -7.98 1.40 -14.48
C ALA A 260 -6.81 1.93 -13.63
N GLU A 261 -7.02 2.16 -12.33
CA GLU A 261 -6.01 2.72 -11.43
C GLU A 261 -5.21 1.64 -10.69
N VAL A 262 -5.81 0.48 -10.42
CA VAL A 262 -5.18 -0.60 -9.65
C VAL A 262 -5.46 -1.97 -10.29
N LYS A 263 -4.45 -2.84 -10.27
CA LYS A 263 -4.55 -4.26 -10.63
C LYS A 263 -4.05 -5.14 -9.48
N PHE A 264 -4.66 -6.30 -9.29
CA PHE A 264 -4.26 -7.30 -8.30
C PHE A 264 -3.64 -8.52 -8.97
N ILE A 265 -2.58 -9.04 -8.38
CA ILE A 265 -2.08 -10.40 -8.65
C ILE A 265 -2.32 -11.18 -7.37
N LEU A 266 -3.10 -12.26 -7.44
CA LEU A 266 -3.57 -12.99 -6.27
C LEU A 266 -2.94 -14.38 -6.24
N VAL A 267 -2.26 -14.71 -5.14
CA VAL A 267 -1.61 -16.00 -4.92
C VAL A 267 -2.25 -16.70 -3.72
N ASP A 268 -2.95 -17.80 -3.99
CA ASP A 268 -3.63 -18.64 -3.00
C ASP A 268 -3.26 -20.12 -3.24
N PRO A 269 -2.19 -20.62 -2.60
CA PRO A 269 -1.77 -22.01 -2.75
C PRO A 269 -2.74 -23.02 -2.11
N LYS A 270 -3.83 -22.56 -1.46
CA LYS A 270 -4.82 -23.39 -0.77
C LYS A 270 -6.19 -23.40 -1.49
N LYS A 271 -6.41 -22.49 -2.43
CA LYS A 271 -7.68 -22.24 -3.16
C LYS A 271 -8.89 -21.92 -2.24
N VAL A 272 -8.67 -21.35 -1.06
CA VAL A 272 -9.73 -21.10 -0.05
C VAL A 272 -10.12 -19.63 0.08
N GLU A 273 -9.14 -18.74 0.20
CA GLU A 273 -9.34 -17.38 0.75
C GLU A 273 -9.60 -16.36 -0.35
N LEU A 274 -8.94 -16.51 -1.52
CA LEU A 274 -9.01 -15.54 -2.61
C LEU A 274 -9.88 -15.96 -3.79
N THR A 275 -10.31 -17.23 -3.87
CA THR A 275 -11.04 -17.81 -5.01
C THR A 275 -12.28 -17.01 -5.46
N LEU A 276 -12.95 -16.30 -4.54
CA LEU A 276 -14.10 -15.42 -4.86
C LEU A 276 -13.75 -14.25 -5.79
N PHE A 277 -12.50 -13.77 -5.77
CA PHE A 277 -12.06 -12.65 -6.61
C PHE A 277 -11.88 -13.04 -8.10
N ASN A 278 -12.01 -14.33 -8.48
CA ASN A 278 -12.13 -14.71 -9.89
C ASN A 278 -13.32 -14.02 -10.59
N LYS A 279 -14.41 -13.72 -9.86
CA LYS A 279 -15.57 -13.00 -10.41
C LYS A 279 -15.22 -11.59 -10.93
N ILE A 280 -14.07 -11.02 -10.54
CA ILE A 280 -13.61 -9.67 -10.95
C ILE A 280 -12.35 -9.70 -11.83
N GLU A 281 -12.03 -10.86 -12.44
CA GLU A 281 -10.85 -11.07 -13.30
C GLU A 281 -10.68 -9.95 -14.33
N ARG A 282 -11.68 -9.79 -15.20
CA ARG A 282 -11.69 -8.85 -16.32
C ARG A 282 -11.89 -7.38 -15.90
N HIS A 283 -11.85 -7.09 -14.60
CA HIS A 283 -11.85 -5.73 -14.07
C HIS A 283 -10.49 -5.43 -13.44
N TYR A 284 -10.12 -6.19 -12.41
CA TYR A 284 -9.00 -5.85 -11.54
C TYR A 284 -7.84 -6.84 -11.57
N LEU A 285 -7.99 -8.08 -12.06
CA LEU A 285 -6.87 -9.03 -11.98
C LEU A 285 -5.83 -8.80 -13.09
N ALA A 286 -4.60 -9.16 -12.78
CA ALA A 286 -3.49 -9.26 -13.73
C ALA A 286 -2.93 -10.68 -13.71
N LYS A 287 -2.57 -11.21 -14.88
CA LYS A 287 -2.03 -12.58 -15.03
C LYS A 287 -0.97 -12.65 -16.14
N LEU A 288 -0.22 -13.75 -16.17
CA LEU A 288 0.68 -14.07 -17.28
C LEU A 288 -0.14 -14.44 -18.54
N PRO A 289 0.37 -14.13 -19.75
CA PRO A 289 -0.16 -14.66 -20.99
C PRO A 289 -0.25 -16.19 -20.97
N ASP A 290 -1.15 -16.75 -21.79
CA ASP A 290 -1.45 -18.20 -21.88
C ASP A 290 -1.92 -18.89 -20.57
N VAL A 291 -2.13 -18.19 -19.45
CA VAL A 291 -2.66 -18.78 -18.22
C VAL A 291 -4.18 -18.65 -18.13
N GLU A 292 -4.88 -19.78 -17.98
CA GLU A 292 -6.34 -19.84 -17.78
C GLU A 292 -6.76 -19.18 -16.45
N GLU A 293 -6.47 -19.80 -15.30
CA GLU A 293 -6.80 -19.28 -13.96
C GLU A 293 -6.02 -17.98 -13.64
N ALA A 294 -6.71 -16.88 -13.36
CA ALA A 294 -6.09 -15.60 -12.98
C ALA A 294 -5.57 -15.57 -11.53
N ILE A 295 -6.09 -16.42 -10.66
CA ILE A 295 -5.57 -16.64 -9.29
C ILE A 295 -4.54 -17.75 -9.35
N ILE A 296 -3.33 -17.46 -8.87
CA ILE A 296 -2.18 -18.35 -8.99
C ILE A 296 -2.13 -19.28 -7.78
N THR A 297 -2.13 -20.57 -8.05
CA THR A 297 -2.25 -21.63 -7.03
C THR A 297 -1.08 -22.62 -7.07
N ASP A 298 -0.29 -22.58 -8.15
CA ASP A 298 0.89 -23.41 -8.39
C ASP A 298 2.19 -22.62 -8.14
N THR A 299 3.20 -23.26 -7.54
CA THR A 299 4.42 -22.56 -7.09
C THR A 299 5.30 -22.13 -8.28
N THR A 300 5.39 -22.94 -9.34
CA THR A 300 6.17 -22.60 -10.53
C THR A 300 5.57 -21.39 -11.25
N LYS A 301 4.25 -21.34 -11.39
CA LYS A 301 3.53 -20.14 -11.89
C LYS A 301 3.75 -18.91 -11.01
N VAL A 302 3.93 -19.05 -9.69
CA VAL A 302 4.30 -17.91 -8.82
C VAL A 302 5.71 -17.42 -9.12
N VAL A 303 6.71 -18.31 -9.26
CA VAL A 303 8.08 -17.92 -9.62
C VAL A 303 8.11 -17.18 -10.97
N HIS A 304 7.43 -17.71 -11.99
CA HIS A 304 7.32 -17.05 -13.30
C HIS A 304 6.66 -15.66 -13.19
N THR A 305 5.62 -15.52 -12.36
CA THR A 305 4.92 -14.24 -12.16
C THR A 305 5.77 -13.23 -11.39
N LEU A 306 6.55 -13.68 -10.41
CA LEU A 306 7.50 -12.84 -9.67
C LEU A 306 8.63 -12.31 -10.57
N ASN A 307 9.14 -13.13 -11.49
CA ASN A 307 10.14 -12.71 -12.45
C ASN A 307 9.55 -11.80 -13.55
N SER A 308 8.34 -12.09 -14.03
CA SER A 308 7.56 -11.19 -14.90
C SER A 308 7.31 -9.82 -14.26
N LEU A 309 7.01 -9.77 -12.96
CA LEU A 309 6.92 -8.52 -12.20
C LEU A 309 8.25 -7.77 -12.10
N CYS A 310 9.39 -8.46 -12.11
CA CYS A 310 10.69 -7.81 -12.18
C CYS A 310 10.93 -7.19 -13.57
N ILE A 311 10.49 -7.84 -14.65
CA ILE A 311 10.51 -7.27 -16.01
C ILE A 311 9.60 -6.04 -16.11
N GLU A 312 8.36 -6.10 -15.58
CA GLU A 312 7.44 -4.96 -15.51
C GLU A 312 8.01 -3.80 -14.67
N MET A 313 8.70 -4.10 -13.57
CA MET A 313 9.40 -3.11 -12.75
C MET A 313 10.49 -2.38 -13.56
N ASP A 314 11.33 -3.13 -14.29
CA ASP A 314 12.42 -2.56 -15.09
C ASP A 314 11.86 -1.74 -16.28
N ASN A 315 10.86 -2.27 -17.00
CA ASN A 315 10.14 -1.56 -18.08
C ASN A 315 9.59 -0.21 -17.61
N ARG A 316 8.96 -0.18 -16.42
CA ARG A 316 8.45 1.05 -15.82
C ARG A 316 9.57 2.02 -15.45
N TYR A 317 10.72 1.54 -14.99
CA TYR A 317 11.87 2.40 -14.71
C TYR A 317 12.39 3.09 -15.98
N ASP A 318 12.45 2.40 -17.11
CA ASP A 318 12.83 3.04 -18.39
C ASP A 318 11.75 4.02 -18.90
N LEU A 319 10.45 3.74 -18.72
CA LEU A 319 9.37 4.70 -19.02
C LEU A 319 9.42 5.96 -18.13
N LEU A 320 9.74 5.83 -16.83
CA LEU A 320 9.92 6.97 -15.92
C LEU A 320 11.16 7.80 -16.29
N LYS A 321 12.22 7.12 -16.72
CA LYS A 321 13.49 7.71 -17.15
C LYS A 321 13.37 8.48 -18.47
N SER A 322 12.69 7.93 -19.48
CA SER A 322 12.40 8.65 -20.73
C SER A 322 11.46 9.84 -20.50
N ALA A 323 10.45 9.68 -19.64
CA ALA A 323 9.55 10.74 -19.21
C ALA A 323 10.21 11.79 -18.27
N MET A 324 11.47 11.62 -17.86
CA MET A 324 12.18 12.47 -16.90
C MET A 324 11.37 12.78 -15.63
N VAL A 325 11.05 11.72 -14.87
CA VAL A 325 10.28 11.75 -13.61
C VAL A 325 10.81 10.71 -12.62
N ARG A 326 10.52 10.88 -11.32
CA ARG A 326 11.04 10.04 -10.24
C ARG A 326 10.08 8.96 -9.73
N ASN A 327 8.80 9.03 -10.09
CA ASN A 327 7.79 8.08 -9.62
C ASN A 327 6.56 8.02 -10.56
N ILE A 328 5.77 6.96 -10.39
CA ILE A 328 4.53 6.69 -11.12
C ILE A 328 3.49 7.82 -11.02
N LYS A 329 3.45 8.59 -9.91
CA LYS A 329 2.51 9.70 -9.75
C LYS A 329 2.86 10.89 -10.64
N GLU A 330 4.12 11.30 -10.64
CA GLU A 330 4.64 12.32 -11.58
C GLU A 330 4.47 11.88 -13.04
N TYR A 331 4.79 10.60 -13.32
CA TYR A 331 4.63 9.99 -14.65
C TYR A 331 3.18 10.06 -15.14
N ASN A 332 2.24 9.53 -14.35
CA ASN A 332 0.81 9.51 -14.70
C ASN A 332 0.23 10.93 -14.79
N ALA A 333 0.70 11.89 -13.99
CA ALA A 333 0.30 13.28 -14.13
C ALA A 333 0.75 13.90 -15.48
N LYS A 334 1.99 13.63 -15.92
CA LYS A 334 2.43 14.02 -17.27
C LYS A 334 1.61 13.32 -18.37
N PHE A 335 1.25 12.05 -18.18
CA PHE A 335 0.43 11.30 -19.14
C PHE A 335 -0.99 11.87 -19.26
N LYS A 336 -1.68 12.13 -18.13
CA LYS A 336 -3.00 12.79 -18.12
C LYS A 336 -2.97 14.15 -18.82
N GLN A 337 -1.92 14.93 -18.59
CA GLN A 337 -1.70 16.23 -19.25
C GLN A 337 -1.25 16.13 -20.72
N ARG A 338 -1.29 14.94 -21.35
CA ARG A 338 -0.88 14.68 -22.74
C ARG A 338 0.55 15.15 -23.06
N LYS A 339 1.43 15.18 -22.06
CA LYS A 339 2.86 15.59 -22.17
C LYS A 339 3.79 14.41 -22.49
N LEU A 340 3.25 13.20 -22.59
CA LEU A 340 3.95 11.98 -23.01
C LEU A 340 3.24 11.43 -24.26
N ASN A 341 4.01 11.08 -25.28
CA ASN A 341 3.49 10.65 -26.58
C ASN A 341 3.31 9.12 -26.62
N PRO A 342 2.09 8.59 -26.86
CA PRO A 342 1.87 7.15 -26.89
C PRO A 342 2.62 6.40 -27.99
N ASN A 343 2.99 7.08 -29.08
CA ASN A 343 3.78 6.47 -30.16
C ASN A 343 5.22 6.13 -29.73
N ASP A 344 5.72 6.75 -28.66
CA ASP A 344 7.03 6.48 -28.07
C ASP A 344 6.96 5.39 -26.97
N GLY A 345 5.86 4.62 -26.93
CA GLY A 345 5.63 3.54 -25.97
C GLY A 345 5.02 3.98 -24.63
N HIS A 346 4.74 5.27 -24.44
CA HIS A 346 4.11 5.76 -23.22
C HIS A 346 2.64 5.35 -23.11
N GLN A 347 2.28 4.77 -21.96
CA GLN A 347 0.90 4.45 -21.58
C GLN A 347 0.64 4.90 -20.14
N PHE A 348 -0.62 5.03 -19.73
CA PHE A 348 -0.98 5.21 -18.32
C PHE A 348 -0.67 3.95 -17.52
N LEU A 349 -0.01 4.07 -16.37
CA LEU A 349 0.42 2.92 -15.56
C LEU A 349 -0.53 2.72 -14.37
N PRO A 350 -1.25 1.59 -14.26
CA PRO A 350 -1.96 1.25 -13.03
C PRO A 350 -0.97 0.85 -11.93
N TYR A 351 -1.33 1.09 -10.67
CA TYR A 351 -0.66 0.46 -9.54
C TYR A 351 -0.90 -1.06 -9.60
N ILE A 352 0.12 -1.87 -9.35
CA ILE A 352 -0.04 -3.34 -9.24
C ILE A 352 0.16 -3.72 -7.78
N VAL A 353 -0.76 -4.50 -7.22
CA VAL A 353 -0.70 -5.01 -5.85
C VAL A 353 -0.66 -6.53 -5.90
N LEU A 354 0.52 -7.11 -5.69
CA LEU A 354 0.70 -8.54 -5.48
C LEU A 354 0.26 -8.90 -4.07
N VAL A 355 -0.64 -9.87 -3.92
CA VAL A 355 -1.16 -10.37 -2.66
C VAL A 355 -0.92 -11.86 -2.56
N ILE A 356 -0.17 -12.30 -1.55
CA ILE A 356 0.14 -13.70 -1.27
C ILE A 356 -0.47 -14.06 0.08
N ASP A 357 -1.43 -14.98 0.14
CA ASP A 357 -2.07 -15.34 1.42
C ASP A 357 -1.13 -16.16 2.34
N GLU A 358 -0.40 -17.13 1.79
CA GLU A 358 0.49 -18.00 2.56
C GLU A 358 1.86 -18.14 1.90
N PHE A 359 2.74 -17.16 2.12
CA PHE A 359 4.08 -17.18 1.55
C PHE A 359 4.99 -18.26 2.19
N ALA A 360 4.63 -18.79 3.36
CA ALA A 360 5.36 -19.89 3.99
C ALA A 360 5.35 -21.16 3.13
N ASP A 361 4.22 -21.51 2.52
CA ASP A 361 4.13 -22.72 1.67
C ASP A 361 4.98 -22.54 0.40
N LEU A 362 5.08 -21.33 -0.16
CA LEU A 362 5.96 -21.01 -1.29
C LEU A 362 7.45 -21.11 -0.93
N ILE A 363 7.87 -20.49 0.18
CA ILE A 363 9.28 -20.51 0.65
C ILE A 363 9.71 -21.93 1.05
N MET A 364 8.79 -22.74 1.59
CA MET A 364 9.07 -24.14 1.93
C MET A 364 9.18 -25.06 0.70
N THR A 365 8.66 -24.66 -0.46
CA THR A 365 8.76 -25.43 -1.72
C THR A 365 9.89 -24.94 -2.63
N ALA A 366 9.97 -23.63 -2.93
CA ALA A 366 10.90 -23.06 -3.91
C ALA A 366 11.97 -22.10 -3.31
N GLY A 367 11.90 -21.81 -2.00
CA GLY A 367 12.95 -21.12 -1.26
C GLY A 367 13.46 -19.83 -1.91
N LYS A 368 14.69 -19.87 -2.44
CA LYS A 368 15.39 -18.71 -3.01
C LYS A 368 14.77 -18.16 -4.29
N GLU A 369 14.12 -19.00 -5.09
CA GLU A 369 13.42 -18.59 -6.32
C GLU A 369 12.22 -17.68 -6.02
N VAL A 370 11.67 -17.78 -4.81
CA VAL A 370 10.59 -16.91 -4.30
C VAL A 370 11.16 -15.76 -3.45
N GLU A 371 12.14 -16.03 -2.57
CA GLU A 371 12.74 -15.00 -1.71
C GLU A 371 13.45 -13.90 -2.52
N THR A 372 14.23 -14.27 -3.55
CA THR A 372 15.10 -13.33 -4.28
C THR A 372 14.31 -12.30 -5.10
N PRO A 373 13.29 -12.69 -5.90
CA PRO A 373 12.44 -11.74 -6.60
C PRO A 373 11.59 -10.89 -5.64
N ILE A 374 11.04 -11.47 -4.56
CA ILE A 374 10.29 -10.72 -3.55
C ILE A 374 11.18 -9.65 -2.89
N ALA A 375 12.44 -9.98 -2.59
CA ALA A 375 13.40 -9.03 -2.04
C ALA A 375 13.76 -7.92 -3.05
N ARG A 376 14.04 -8.27 -4.32
CA ARG A 376 14.34 -7.31 -5.39
C ARG A 376 13.18 -6.34 -5.61
N LEU A 377 11.96 -6.86 -5.73
CA LEU A 377 10.75 -6.07 -5.86
C LEU A 377 10.57 -5.17 -4.63
N ALA A 378 10.63 -5.70 -3.41
CA ALA A 378 10.42 -4.92 -2.20
C ALA A 378 11.49 -3.82 -1.93
N GLN A 379 12.63 -3.88 -2.61
CA GLN A 379 13.66 -2.83 -2.59
C GLN A 379 13.40 -1.71 -3.61
N LEU A 380 12.95 -2.05 -4.82
CA LEU A 380 12.96 -1.14 -5.97
C LEU A 380 11.57 -0.74 -6.46
N ALA A 381 10.52 -1.51 -6.16
CA ALA A 381 9.20 -1.36 -6.77
C ALA A 381 8.42 -0.12 -6.32
N ARG A 382 8.73 0.44 -5.14
CA ARG A 382 8.05 1.61 -4.53
C ARG A 382 7.79 2.76 -5.52
N ALA A 383 8.79 3.14 -6.32
CA ALA A 383 8.70 4.31 -7.18
C ALA A 383 7.83 4.06 -8.43
N ILE A 384 7.81 2.81 -8.92
CA ILE A 384 7.12 2.39 -10.14
C ILE A 384 5.71 1.82 -9.87
N GLY A 385 5.21 1.93 -8.64
CA GLY A 385 3.83 1.61 -8.27
C GLY A 385 3.48 0.13 -8.22
N ILE A 386 4.47 -0.75 -8.03
CA ILE A 386 4.24 -2.16 -7.71
C ILE A 386 4.40 -2.34 -6.20
N HIS A 387 3.41 -2.97 -5.57
CA HIS A 387 3.28 -3.11 -4.12
C HIS A 387 3.08 -4.58 -3.76
N LEU A 388 3.62 -4.99 -2.61
CA LEU A 388 3.60 -6.40 -2.19
C LEU A 388 2.92 -6.52 -0.84
N ILE A 389 1.94 -7.41 -0.74
CA ILE A 389 1.25 -7.80 0.49
C ILE A 389 1.51 -9.28 0.69
N VAL A 390 2.37 -9.58 1.67
CA VAL A 390 2.89 -10.92 1.91
C VAL A 390 2.35 -11.39 3.25
N ALA A 391 1.48 -12.40 3.23
CA ALA A 391 0.81 -12.91 4.41
C ALA A 391 1.26 -14.34 4.77
N THR A 392 1.20 -14.70 6.06
CA THR A 392 1.47 -16.07 6.53
C THR A 392 0.78 -16.43 7.84
N GLN A 393 0.45 -17.72 8.02
CA GLN A 393 0.05 -18.31 9.29
C GLN A 393 1.22 -18.96 10.08
N ARG A 394 2.44 -18.98 9.53
CA ARG A 394 3.65 -19.58 10.12
C ARG A 394 4.76 -18.54 10.39
N PRO A 395 4.65 -17.71 11.46
CA PRO A 395 5.60 -16.64 11.79
C PRO A 395 6.95 -17.13 12.37
N SER A 396 7.62 -18.03 11.64
CA SER A 396 8.93 -18.58 11.98
C SER A 396 10.07 -17.83 11.27
N VAL A 397 11.29 -17.88 11.83
CA VAL A 397 12.47 -17.18 11.29
C VAL A 397 12.89 -17.73 9.91
N ASN A 398 12.58 -18.99 9.61
CA ASN A 398 12.84 -19.63 8.32
C ASN A 398 11.89 -19.15 7.21
N VAL A 399 10.76 -18.54 7.59
CA VAL A 399 9.76 -17.96 6.68
C VAL A 399 9.97 -16.44 6.62
N ILE A 400 9.88 -15.77 7.77
CA ILE A 400 10.09 -14.33 7.92
C ILE A 400 11.59 -14.09 8.15
N THR A 401 12.37 -14.20 7.08
CA THR A 401 13.83 -14.05 7.10
C THR A 401 14.25 -12.60 7.38
N GLY A 402 15.54 -12.39 7.67
CA GLY A 402 16.12 -11.05 7.78
C GLY A 402 16.01 -10.23 6.48
N ILE A 403 16.06 -10.88 5.31
CA ILE A 403 15.94 -10.24 4.00
C ILE A 403 14.50 -9.74 3.80
N ILE A 404 13.50 -10.59 4.08
CA ILE A 404 12.09 -10.19 4.03
C ILE A 404 11.83 -9.02 5.00
N LYS A 405 12.31 -9.10 6.25
CA LYS A 405 12.10 -8.00 7.23
C LYS A 405 12.76 -6.67 6.87
N ALA A 406 13.92 -6.68 6.21
CA ALA A 406 14.61 -5.46 5.80
C ALA A 406 13.82 -4.68 4.76
N ASN A 407 13.10 -5.37 3.86
CA ASN A 407 12.41 -4.76 2.73
C ASN A 407 10.89 -4.55 2.97
N PHE A 408 10.33 -5.15 4.04
CA PHE A 408 8.93 -4.97 4.46
C PHE A 408 8.87 -4.16 5.78
N PRO A 409 8.91 -2.81 5.72
CA PRO A 409 8.94 -1.95 6.91
C PRO A 409 7.57 -1.79 7.57
N ALA A 410 6.46 -1.99 6.83
CA ALA A 410 5.13 -2.01 7.40
C ALA A 410 4.68 -3.45 7.66
N ARG A 411 4.20 -3.69 8.88
CA ARG A 411 3.94 -5.03 9.39
C ARG A 411 2.68 -5.06 10.26
N ILE A 412 1.89 -6.11 10.07
CA ILE A 412 0.69 -6.42 10.86
C ILE A 412 0.90 -7.78 11.53
N ALA A 413 0.78 -7.80 12.86
CA ALA A 413 0.69 -9.02 13.63
C ALA A 413 -0.70 -9.13 14.27
N PHE A 414 -1.50 -10.11 13.85
CA PHE A 414 -2.64 -10.60 14.63
C PHE A 414 -2.13 -11.47 15.80
N ARG A 415 -3.03 -11.99 16.66
CA ARG A 415 -2.64 -12.88 17.76
C ARG A 415 -1.75 -14.03 17.25
N VAL A 416 -0.63 -14.24 17.93
CA VAL A 416 0.30 -15.35 17.72
C VAL A 416 0.39 -16.24 18.96
N THR A 417 1.01 -17.41 18.79
CA THR A 417 1.20 -18.43 19.84
C THR A 417 2.22 -18.04 20.91
N SER A 418 3.26 -17.26 20.57
CA SER A 418 4.35 -16.96 21.50
C SER A 418 5.01 -15.59 21.32
N LYS A 419 5.70 -15.16 22.39
CA LYS A 419 6.56 -13.97 22.44
C LYS A 419 7.81 -14.09 21.54
N ILE A 420 8.08 -15.26 20.96
CA ILE A 420 9.09 -15.47 19.92
C ILE A 420 8.47 -15.09 18.58
N ASP A 421 7.32 -15.67 18.22
CA ASP A 421 6.56 -15.36 17.00
C ASP A 421 6.29 -13.85 16.87
N SER A 422 5.90 -13.19 17.97
CA SER A 422 5.70 -11.73 18.00
C SER A 422 6.96 -10.96 17.58
N ARG A 423 8.14 -11.36 18.09
CA ARG A 423 9.42 -10.77 17.70
C ARG A 423 9.83 -11.14 16.29
N THR A 424 9.49 -12.34 15.82
CA THR A 424 9.73 -12.73 14.42
C THR A 424 9.05 -11.75 13.46
N ILE A 425 7.82 -11.28 13.77
CA ILE A 425 7.08 -10.32 12.93
C ILE A 425 7.48 -8.86 13.22
N LEU A 426 7.34 -8.41 14.46
CA LEU A 426 7.39 -6.98 14.84
C LEU A 426 8.77 -6.50 15.31
N ASP A 427 9.76 -7.40 15.43
CA ASP A 427 10.98 -7.20 16.24
C ASP A 427 10.70 -6.89 17.74
N ALA A 428 9.43 -6.99 18.18
CA ALA A 428 8.95 -6.67 19.51
C ALA A 428 7.95 -7.73 20.03
N GLY A 429 7.78 -7.81 21.36
CA GLY A 429 6.74 -8.62 22.00
C GLY A 429 5.39 -7.90 22.08
N GLY A 430 4.30 -8.64 22.27
CA GLY A 430 2.96 -8.11 22.53
C GLY A 430 1.88 -8.64 21.59
N ALA A 431 2.22 -9.22 20.44
CA ALA A 431 1.23 -9.90 19.58
C ALA A 431 0.72 -11.20 20.22
N ASP A 432 1.52 -11.78 21.13
CA ASP A 432 1.17 -12.88 22.04
C ASP A 432 0.08 -12.49 23.07
N GLN A 433 -0.11 -11.19 23.35
CA GLN A 433 -1.11 -10.66 24.28
C GLN A 433 -2.36 -10.06 23.59
N LEU A 434 -2.48 -10.20 22.27
CA LEU A 434 -3.70 -9.83 21.53
C LEU A 434 -4.82 -10.82 21.82
N ILE A 435 -6.07 -10.37 21.85
CA ILE A 435 -7.27 -11.19 22.10
C ILE A 435 -7.57 -12.10 20.90
N GLY A 436 -7.18 -11.68 19.69
CA GLY A 436 -7.56 -12.32 18.42
C GLY A 436 -8.87 -11.76 17.86
N ARG A 437 -9.55 -12.55 17.01
CA ARG A 437 -10.78 -12.10 16.31
C ARG A 437 -10.60 -10.75 15.60
N GLY A 438 -9.45 -10.56 14.94
CA GLY A 438 -9.11 -9.32 14.26
C GLY A 438 -8.33 -8.27 15.09
N ASP A 439 -8.16 -8.45 16.40
CA ASP A 439 -7.26 -7.63 17.20
C ASP A 439 -5.81 -7.81 16.71
N LEU A 440 -5.16 -6.69 16.34
CA LEU A 440 -3.84 -6.66 15.70
C LEU A 440 -2.93 -5.54 16.24
N LEU A 441 -1.62 -5.74 16.08
CA LEU A 441 -0.60 -4.71 16.19
C LEU A 441 -0.09 -4.34 14.80
N TYR A 442 -0.14 -3.05 14.47
CA TYR A 442 0.41 -2.46 13.25
C TYR A 442 1.66 -1.63 13.57
N THR A 443 2.69 -1.76 12.74
CA THR A 443 3.83 -0.84 12.69
C THR A 443 4.14 -0.45 11.24
N ALA A 444 4.69 0.74 11.06
CA ALA A 444 5.38 1.18 9.84
C ALA A 444 6.62 2.02 10.20
N GLY A 445 7.36 1.57 11.22
CA GLY A 445 8.51 2.25 11.79
C GLY A 445 8.74 1.80 13.24
N ASN A 446 8.95 2.76 14.15
CA ASN A 446 9.24 2.48 15.56
C ASN A 446 7.97 2.43 16.45
N GLU A 447 6.82 2.89 15.95
CA GLU A 447 5.58 2.97 16.74
C GLU A 447 4.64 1.80 16.44
N ILE A 448 4.19 1.12 17.51
CA ILE A 448 3.31 -0.05 17.43
C ILE A 448 1.91 0.35 17.91
N ASN A 449 1.00 0.48 16.94
CA ASN A 449 -0.40 0.86 17.15
C ASN A 449 -1.28 -0.39 17.28
N ARG A 450 -2.11 -0.47 18.32
CA ARG A 450 -3.11 -1.54 18.47
C ARG A 450 -4.43 -1.14 17.80
N ILE A 451 -4.94 -2.03 16.96
CA ILE A 451 -6.10 -1.80 16.09
C ILE A 451 -7.00 -3.03 16.20
N GLN A 452 -8.31 -2.80 16.37
CA GLN A 452 -9.30 -3.83 16.08
C GLN A 452 -9.58 -3.80 14.58
N CYS A 453 -9.19 -4.86 13.86
CA CYS A 453 -9.44 -4.98 12.43
C CYS A 453 -10.92 -4.85 12.11
N ALA A 454 -11.21 -4.21 10.97
CA ALA A 454 -12.54 -4.25 10.38
C ALA A 454 -12.90 -5.69 10.01
N PHE A 455 -14.09 -6.12 10.40
CA PHE A 455 -14.66 -7.41 10.02
C PHE A 455 -15.46 -7.27 8.73
N VAL A 456 -15.09 -8.08 7.74
CA VAL A 456 -15.86 -8.32 6.51
C VAL A 456 -16.11 -9.83 6.42
N ASP A 457 -17.38 -10.21 6.31
CA ASP A 457 -17.82 -11.61 6.24
C ASP A 457 -17.67 -12.17 4.80
N THR A 458 -17.52 -13.47 4.64
CA THR A 458 -17.39 -14.10 3.31
C THR A 458 -18.58 -13.78 2.38
N PRO A 459 -19.85 -13.79 2.86
CA PRO A 459 -21.01 -13.37 2.06
C PRO A 459 -21.09 -11.85 1.79
N GLU A 460 -20.24 -11.02 2.41
CA GLU A 460 -20.07 -9.61 2.03
C GLU A 460 -19.07 -9.50 0.88
N VAL A 461 -17.92 -10.19 0.98
CA VAL A 461 -16.92 -10.28 -0.10
C VAL A 461 -17.56 -10.82 -1.38
N GLU A 462 -18.35 -11.89 -1.27
CA GLU A 462 -19.09 -12.45 -2.41
C GLU A 462 -19.96 -11.39 -3.09
N LYS A 463 -20.87 -10.71 -2.37
CA LYS A 463 -21.74 -9.66 -2.93
C LYS A 463 -20.97 -8.52 -3.60
N ILE A 464 -19.81 -8.13 -3.05
CA ILE A 464 -18.95 -7.11 -3.65
C ILE A 464 -18.37 -7.61 -4.98
N THR A 465 -17.87 -8.84 -5.01
CA THR A 465 -17.32 -9.44 -6.23
C THR A 465 -18.37 -9.75 -7.29
N ASP A 466 -19.60 -10.13 -6.91
CA ASP A 466 -20.75 -10.24 -7.84
C ASP A 466 -21.18 -8.88 -8.38
N PHE A 467 -21.26 -7.85 -7.54
CA PHE A 467 -21.65 -6.49 -7.95
C PHE A 467 -20.62 -5.86 -8.90
N ILE A 468 -19.35 -6.20 -8.78
CA ILE A 468 -18.30 -5.78 -9.74
C ILE A 468 -18.35 -6.66 -10.99
N GLY A 469 -18.36 -7.99 -10.83
CA GLY A 469 -18.31 -8.97 -11.91
C GLY A 469 -19.49 -8.89 -12.90
N SER A 470 -20.66 -8.47 -12.42
CA SER A 470 -21.86 -8.27 -13.25
C SER A 470 -21.86 -6.96 -14.06
N GLN A 471 -20.86 -6.09 -13.90
CA GLN A 471 -20.72 -4.87 -14.70
C GLN A 471 -19.87 -5.08 -15.95
N LYS A 472 -19.96 -4.16 -16.92
CA LYS A 472 -19.07 -4.12 -18.09
C LYS A 472 -17.60 -4.24 -17.63
N ALA A 473 -16.85 -5.12 -18.29
CA ALA A 473 -15.46 -5.44 -18.00
C ALA A 473 -14.56 -5.13 -19.21
N TYR A 474 -13.25 -5.20 -19.04
CA TYR A 474 -12.29 -5.23 -20.16
C TYR A 474 -12.46 -6.52 -20.99
N LEU A 475 -11.80 -6.63 -22.14
CA LEU A 475 -11.88 -7.87 -22.94
C LEU A 475 -11.32 -9.06 -22.15
N GLU A 476 -10.15 -8.88 -21.52
CA GLU A 476 -9.41 -9.89 -20.75
C GLU A 476 -8.94 -9.31 -19.40
N ALA A 477 -8.20 -10.10 -18.63
CA ALA A 477 -7.40 -9.61 -17.50
C ALA A 477 -6.25 -8.69 -17.99
N TYR A 478 -5.60 -7.97 -17.07
CA TYR A 478 -4.40 -7.21 -17.41
C TYR A 478 -3.21 -8.17 -17.65
N GLN A 479 -2.73 -8.22 -18.89
CA GLN A 479 -1.63 -9.09 -19.26
C GLN A 479 -0.29 -8.53 -18.73
N LEU A 480 0.46 -9.38 -18.03
CA LEU A 480 1.84 -9.10 -17.59
C LEU A 480 2.85 -9.44 -18.70
N PRO A 481 4.12 -8.98 -18.63
CA PRO A 481 5.15 -9.43 -19.56
C PRO A 481 5.35 -10.96 -19.53
N GLU A 482 5.61 -11.58 -20.69
CA GLU A 482 6.04 -12.98 -20.73
C GLU A 482 7.36 -13.14 -19.96
N TYR A 483 7.40 -14.00 -18.93
CA TYR A 483 8.65 -14.56 -18.42
C TYR A 483 8.90 -15.89 -19.11
N ILE A 484 10.05 -16.02 -19.75
CA ILE A 484 10.57 -17.26 -20.31
C ILE A 484 11.78 -17.63 -19.47
N ASP A 485 11.79 -18.85 -18.93
CA ASP A 485 12.85 -19.26 -18.01
C ASP A 485 14.14 -19.60 -18.77
N ASP A 486 15.28 -19.06 -18.34
CA ASP A 486 16.56 -19.31 -19.03
C ASP A 486 17.25 -20.62 -18.58
N GLU A 487 16.78 -21.27 -17.51
CA GLU A 487 17.19 -22.66 -17.20
C GLU A 487 16.51 -23.70 -18.13
N SER A 488 15.44 -23.33 -18.84
CA SER A 488 14.97 -24.05 -20.05
C SER A 488 15.86 -23.77 -21.28
N GLY A 489 17.18 -23.77 -21.07
CA GLY A 489 18.16 -23.14 -21.95
C GLY A 489 19.54 -23.81 -21.97
N THR A 490 19.62 -25.12 -21.79
CA THR A 490 20.86 -25.86 -22.12
C THR A 490 20.68 -27.32 -22.56
N SER A 491 19.46 -27.88 -22.53
CA SER A 491 19.11 -29.00 -23.39
C SER A 491 18.73 -28.48 -24.78
N ILE A 492 19.40 -28.99 -25.81
CA ILE A 492 18.89 -28.88 -27.19
C ILE A 492 17.92 -30.05 -27.35
N ASP A 493 16.72 -29.87 -26.83
CA ASP A 493 15.67 -30.88 -26.97
C ASP A 493 15.16 -30.86 -28.42
N ILE A 494 15.49 -31.95 -29.12
CA ILE A 494 15.19 -32.16 -30.54
C ILE A 494 13.72 -32.60 -30.75
N ASP A 495 12.96 -32.74 -29.66
CA ASP A 495 11.62 -33.31 -29.67
C ASP A 495 10.58 -32.38 -30.35
N ILE A 496 9.70 -32.99 -31.13
CA ILE A 496 8.75 -32.28 -31.99
C ILE A 496 7.62 -31.65 -31.15
N SER A 497 7.41 -32.15 -29.92
CA SER A 497 6.48 -31.63 -28.92
C SER A 497 6.77 -30.20 -28.46
N ASP A 498 8.05 -29.81 -28.37
CA ASP A 498 8.48 -28.60 -27.65
C ASP A 498 8.79 -27.41 -28.58
N ARG A 499 8.31 -27.49 -29.82
CA ARG A 499 8.35 -26.39 -30.79
C ARG A 499 7.40 -25.26 -30.38
N ASP A 500 7.84 -24.00 -30.54
CA ASP A 500 7.01 -22.82 -30.25
C ASP A 500 5.69 -22.89 -31.06
N LYS A 501 4.57 -22.44 -30.48
CA LYS A 501 3.27 -22.32 -31.15
C LYS A 501 3.37 -21.60 -32.51
N LEU A 502 4.27 -20.62 -32.62
CA LEU A 502 4.50 -19.83 -33.82
C LEU A 502 5.57 -20.41 -34.76
N PHE A 503 6.06 -21.62 -34.52
CA PHE A 503 7.11 -22.26 -35.33
C PHE A 503 6.77 -22.35 -36.83
N LYS A 504 5.52 -22.72 -37.19
CA LYS A 504 5.11 -22.76 -38.62
C LYS A 504 5.08 -21.36 -39.23
N GLU A 505 4.50 -20.39 -38.54
CA GLU A 505 4.45 -18.99 -39.01
C GLU A 505 5.86 -18.39 -39.15
N ALA A 506 6.78 -18.73 -38.24
CA ALA A 506 8.18 -18.35 -38.32
C ALA A 506 8.88 -18.98 -39.53
N ALA A 507 8.67 -20.28 -39.78
CA ALA A 507 9.19 -20.96 -40.96
C ALA A 507 8.66 -20.31 -42.26
N GLU A 508 7.35 -20.07 -42.36
CA GLU A 508 6.71 -19.42 -43.49
C GLU A 508 7.26 -17.99 -43.72
N VAL A 509 7.44 -17.20 -42.66
CA VAL A 509 8.05 -15.85 -42.73
C VAL A 509 9.50 -15.90 -43.21
N ILE A 510 10.30 -16.88 -42.75
CA ILE A 510 11.72 -17.01 -43.12
C ILE A 510 11.89 -17.51 -44.55
N VAL A 511 11.08 -18.48 -45.00
CA VAL A 511 11.06 -18.96 -46.40
C VAL A 511 10.54 -17.86 -47.34
N THR A 512 9.55 -17.07 -46.93
CA THR A 512 9.06 -15.91 -47.72
C THR A 512 10.14 -14.83 -47.88
N ALA A 513 10.91 -14.56 -46.83
CA ALA A 513 11.93 -13.51 -46.83
C ALA A 513 13.31 -13.97 -47.35
N GLN A 514 13.54 -15.29 -47.44
CA GLN A 514 14.83 -15.91 -47.73
C GLN A 514 15.98 -15.35 -46.85
N GLN A 515 15.68 -15.07 -45.57
CA GLN A 515 16.62 -14.45 -44.63
C GLN A 515 16.47 -14.98 -43.20
N GLY A 516 17.38 -15.85 -42.75
CA GLY A 516 17.41 -16.43 -41.40
C GLY A 516 17.84 -15.45 -40.30
N SER A 517 16.98 -14.50 -39.90
CA SER A 517 17.31 -13.52 -38.86
C SER A 517 16.25 -13.38 -37.77
N ALA A 518 16.66 -13.45 -36.51
CA ALA A 518 15.79 -13.18 -35.36
C ALA A 518 15.18 -11.76 -35.43
N SER A 519 15.93 -10.77 -35.94
CA SER A 519 15.46 -9.39 -36.14
C SER A 519 14.36 -9.24 -37.21
N LEU A 520 14.18 -10.26 -38.07
CA LEU A 520 13.05 -10.35 -38.99
C LEU A 520 11.81 -10.85 -38.24
N LEU A 521 11.93 -11.96 -37.50
CA LEU A 521 10.85 -12.55 -36.72
C LEU A 521 10.31 -11.58 -35.65
N GLN A 522 11.18 -10.88 -34.91
CA GLN A 522 10.80 -9.85 -33.93
C GLN A 522 9.83 -8.83 -34.53
N ARG A 523 10.12 -8.33 -35.73
CA ARG A 523 9.30 -7.29 -36.40
C ARG A 523 8.08 -7.82 -37.13
N LYS A 524 8.11 -9.09 -37.59
CA LYS A 524 7.00 -9.72 -38.33
C LYS A 524 5.96 -10.36 -37.41
N LEU A 525 6.40 -11.07 -36.38
CA LEU A 525 5.57 -11.80 -35.42
C LEU A 525 5.41 -11.06 -34.08
N LYS A 526 5.96 -9.84 -33.94
CA LYS A 526 5.93 -8.99 -32.73
C LYS A 526 6.55 -9.64 -31.48
N LEU A 527 7.62 -10.43 -31.67
CA LEU A 527 8.24 -11.22 -30.61
C LEU A 527 9.40 -10.50 -29.92
N GLY A 528 9.61 -10.82 -28.64
CA GLY A 528 10.80 -10.44 -27.89
C GLY A 528 12.08 -11.08 -28.47
N TYR A 529 13.24 -10.46 -28.21
CA TYR A 529 14.51 -10.84 -28.84
C TYR A 529 14.86 -12.31 -28.63
N ASN A 530 14.78 -12.80 -27.40
CA ASN A 530 15.16 -14.16 -27.01
C ASN A 530 14.26 -15.22 -27.67
N ARG A 531 12.93 -14.99 -27.73
CA ARG A 531 11.97 -15.91 -28.35
C ARG A 531 12.19 -16.02 -29.87
N ALA A 532 12.49 -14.91 -30.53
CA ALA A 532 12.89 -14.91 -31.94
C ALA A 532 14.28 -15.54 -32.20
N GLY A 533 15.16 -15.56 -31.19
CA GLY A 533 16.39 -16.36 -31.19
C GLY A 533 16.08 -17.85 -31.13
N ARG A 534 15.39 -18.30 -30.07
CA ARG A 534 14.98 -19.71 -29.89
C ARG A 534 14.21 -20.26 -31.10
N LEU A 535 13.34 -19.47 -31.74
CA LEU A 535 12.68 -19.84 -33.01
C LEU A 535 13.67 -20.05 -34.15
N ILE A 536 14.67 -19.18 -34.32
CA ILE A 536 15.71 -19.32 -35.34
C ILE A 536 16.60 -20.55 -35.09
N ASP A 537 16.82 -20.92 -33.82
CA ASP A 537 17.56 -22.12 -33.42
C ASP A 537 16.72 -23.41 -33.58
N GLN A 538 15.41 -23.38 -33.30
CA GLN A 538 14.49 -24.47 -33.65
C GLN A 538 14.40 -24.67 -35.18
N LEU A 539 14.43 -23.60 -35.97
CA LEU A 539 14.47 -23.66 -37.43
C LEU A 539 15.83 -24.17 -37.97
N GLU A 540 16.93 -24.03 -37.21
CA GLU A 540 18.23 -24.65 -37.51
C GLU A 540 18.17 -26.16 -37.22
N ALA A 541 17.61 -26.56 -36.08
CA ALA A 541 17.42 -27.97 -35.71
C ALA A 541 16.51 -28.73 -36.70
N ALA A 542 15.47 -28.08 -37.22
CA ALA A 542 14.59 -28.62 -38.27
C ALA A 542 15.17 -28.51 -39.69
N GLY A 543 16.41 -28.04 -39.87
CA GLY A 543 17.06 -27.92 -41.18
C GLY A 543 16.44 -26.90 -42.15
N ILE A 544 15.62 -25.97 -41.65
CA ILE A 544 14.97 -24.92 -42.45
C ILE A 544 15.93 -23.74 -42.67
N VAL A 545 16.79 -23.45 -41.70
CA VAL A 545 17.94 -22.53 -41.84
C VAL A 545 19.27 -23.22 -41.57
N GLY A 546 20.34 -22.69 -42.15
CA GLY A 546 21.72 -23.15 -41.92
C GLY A 546 22.29 -22.64 -40.60
N GLY A 547 23.55 -23.01 -40.35
CA GLY A 547 24.22 -22.77 -39.06
C GLY A 547 24.47 -21.30 -38.70
N PHE A 548 24.84 -21.07 -37.45
CA PHE A 548 25.12 -19.74 -36.90
C PHE A 548 26.27 -18.97 -37.59
N GLU A 549 25.92 -17.97 -38.42
CA GLU A 549 26.87 -17.06 -39.10
C GLU A 549 27.23 -15.79 -38.28
N GLY A 550 27.22 -15.87 -36.95
CA GLY A 550 27.59 -14.73 -36.09
C GLY A 550 26.59 -13.58 -36.19
N SER A 551 27.05 -12.41 -36.66
CA SER A 551 26.21 -11.20 -36.79
C SER A 551 25.48 -11.08 -38.14
N LYS A 552 25.54 -12.11 -39.00
CA LYS A 552 24.81 -12.17 -40.27
C LYS A 552 23.48 -12.92 -40.10
N ALA A 553 22.56 -12.71 -41.04
CA ALA A 553 21.41 -13.60 -41.18
C ALA A 553 21.88 -14.96 -41.70
N ARG A 554 21.41 -16.05 -41.08
CA ARG A 554 21.67 -17.43 -41.50
C ARG A 554 21.10 -17.67 -42.91
N GLN A 555 21.80 -18.48 -43.70
CA GLN A 555 21.27 -18.99 -44.97
C GLN A 555 19.95 -19.74 -44.74
N VAL A 556 18.96 -19.57 -45.63
CA VAL A 556 17.75 -20.41 -45.66
C VAL A 556 18.02 -21.62 -46.55
N LEU A 557 17.68 -22.82 -46.08
CA LEU A 557 17.92 -24.08 -46.79
C LEU A 557 16.69 -24.55 -47.59
N VAL A 558 15.50 -24.06 -47.22
CA VAL A 558 14.22 -24.36 -47.88
C VAL A 558 13.84 -23.25 -48.87
N ALA A 559 13.70 -23.62 -50.15
CA ALA A 559 13.53 -22.67 -51.24
C ALA A 559 12.08 -22.16 -51.44
N ASP A 560 11.08 -22.99 -51.13
CA ASP A 560 9.65 -22.65 -51.31
C ASP A 560 8.75 -23.33 -50.26
N PHE A 561 7.47 -22.97 -50.28
CA PHE A 561 6.46 -23.54 -49.37
C PHE A 561 6.21 -25.03 -49.61
N ILE A 562 6.43 -25.56 -50.82
CA ILE A 562 6.17 -26.97 -51.14
C ILE A 562 7.24 -27.83 -50.47
N ALA A 563 8.50 -27.43 -50.56
CA ALA A 563 9.59 -28.05 -49.82
C ALA A 563 9.42 -27.90 -48.30
N LEU A 564 8.87 -26.76 -47.81
CA LEU A 564 8.57 -26.58 -46.39
C LEU A 564 7.50 -27.57 -45.90
N GLU A 565 6.36 -27.68 -46.60
CA GLU A 565 5.30 -28.59 -46.18
C GLU A 565 5.72 -30.06 -46.29
N GLN A 566 6.48 -30.45 -47.33
CA GLN A 566 7.07 -31.79 -47.43
C GLN A 566 8.05 -32.09 -46.29
N LEU A 567 8.87 -31.13 -45.85
CA LEU A 567 9.75 -31.31 -44.70
C LEU A 567 8.93 -31.56 -43.42
N LEU A 568 7.93 -30.70 -43.15
CA LEU A 568 7.08 -30.80 -41.96
C LEU A 568 6.14 -32.01 -41.96
N GLU A 569 5.81 -32.58 -43.13
CA GLU A 569 5.08 -33.86 -43.23
C GLU A 569 6.00 -35.07 -43.03
N ASN A 570 7.24 -35.05 -43.54
CA ASN A 570 8.20 -36.12 -43.30
C ASN A 570 8.61 -36.23 -41.82
N GLU A 571 8.78 -35.10 -41.14
CA GLU A 571 9.02 -35.06 -39.68
C GLU A 571 7.86 -35.65 -38.86
N LYS A 572 6.61 -35.57 -39.34
CA LYS A 572 5.43 -36.16 -38.65
C LYS A 572 5.24 -37.66 -38.89
N ASN A 573 5.97 -38.24 -39.84
CA ASN A 573 5.89 -39.66 -40.19
C ASN A 573 7.17 -40.43 -39.77
N SER A 574 8.03 -39.80 -38.97
CA SER A 574 9.29 -40.34 -38.45
C SER A 574 9.19 -40.61 -36.94
#